data_AF-A0A845X3I1-F1
#
_entry.id   AF-A0A845X3I1-F1
#
_cell.length_a   1.000
_cell.length_b   1.000
_cell.length_c   1.000
_cell.angle_alpha   90.00
_cell.angle_beta   90.00
_cell.angle_gamma   90.00
#
_symmetry.space_group_name_H-M   'P 1'
#
loop_
_entity.id
_entity.type
_entity.pdbx_description
1 polymer ?
#
loop_
_entity_poly.entity_id
_entity_poly.type
_entity_poly.pdbx_seq_one_letter_code
_entity_poly.pdbx_strand_id
1 'polypeptide(L)'
;MNLTQYLNLTTRRWASFVGAVALATSLPLSAIAQNPENLRVFCNVQDLQSGQLAVRFEPDGEAFAGLDNGDVVEVIDLDTPYDAVWYHIRIFESSDPSIEGREGYVNSNYLGCWAND
;
A
#
# COMPACT_ATOMS: atom_id res chain seq x y z
N MET A 1 -30.01 25.27 -26.38
CA MET A 1 -28.61 25.77 -26.30
C MET A 1 -27.77 24.73 -27.05
N ASN A 2 -27.57 24.87 -28.36
CA ASN A 2 -26.44 25.51 -29.07
C ASN A 2 -25.09 24.88 -28.63
N LEU A 3 -24.33 24.20 -29.49
CA LEU A 3 -23.53 24.79 -30.57
C LEU A 3 -23.27 23.85 -31.76
N THR A 4 -23.27 24.46 -32.94
CA THR A 4 -23.01 23.96 -34.29
C THR A 4 -21.50 23.86 -34.59
N GLN A 5 -21.16 23.13 -35.69
CA GLN A 5 -19.90 23.12 -36.48
C GLN A 5 -18.87 22.05 -36.04
N TYR A 6 -18.28 21.23 -36.91
CA TYR A 6 -17.65 21.52 -38.22
C TYR A 6 -17.81 20.37 -39.25
N LEU A 7 -18.06 20.74 -40.51
CA LEU A 7 -17.86 19.92 -41.71
C LEU A 7 -16.44 20.12 -42.26
N ASN A 8 -15.83 19.05 -42.80
CA ASN A 8 -14.85 18.97 -43.92
C ASN A 8 -13.89 17.78 -43.68
N LEU A 9 -13.46 16.94 -44.63
CA LEU A 9 -13.26 17.03 -46.07
C LEU A 9 -13.23 15.60 -46.70
N THR A 10 -13.83 15.48 -47.88
CA THR A 10 -13.40 14.68 -49.06
C THR A 10 -12.73 13.31 -48.86
N THR A 11 -13.30 12.25 -49.45
CA THR A 11 -12.93 11.76 -50.80
C THR A 11 -13.70 10.49 -51.16
N ARG A 12 -14.00 10.37 -52.46
CA ARG A 12 -14.53 9.18 -53.12
C ARG A 12 -13.53 8.02 -53.04
N ARG A 13 -14.03 6.78 -52.87
CA ARG A 13 -13.97 5.67 -53.85
C ARG A 13 -13.95 4.30 -53.15
N TRP A 14 -14.92 3.47 -53.52
CA TRP A 14 -14.88 2.01 -53.71
C TRP A 14 -13.92 1.18 -52.86
N ALA A 15 -14.47 0.41 -51.91
CA ALA A 15 -14.24 -1.04 -51.83
C ALA A 15 -15.18 -1.62 -50.77
N SER A 16 -16.05 -2.53 -51.20
CA SER A 16 -16.83 -3.38 -50.31
C SER A 16 -15.87 -4.20 -49.44
N PHE A 17 -15.67 -3.77 -48.20
CA PHE A 17 -15.07 -4.63 -47.19
C PHE A 17 -16.19 -5.39 -46.50
N VAL A 18 -16.29 -6.66 -46.89
CA VAL A 18 -17.01 -7.72 -46.19
C VAL A 18 -16.70 -7.59 -44.71
N GLY A 19 -17.75 -7.39 -43.91
CA GLY A 19 -17.63 -7.21 -42.47
C GLY A 19 -17.02 -8.44 -41.82
N ALA A 20 -15.82 -8.29 -41.28
CA ALA A 20 -15.38 -9.06 -40.15
C ALA A 20 -15.80 -8.29 -38.90
N VAL A 21 -16.96 -8.63 -38.33
CA VAL A 21 -17.31 -8.22 -36.97
C VAL A 21 -16.33 -8.94 -36.06
N ALA A 22 -15.27 -8.24 -35.64
CA ALA A 22 -14.44 -8.71 -34.55
C ALA A 22 -15.34 -8.74 -33.31
N LEU A 23 -15.74 -9.94 -32.89
CA LEU A 23 -16.36 -10.16 -31.60
C LEU A 23 -15.36 -9.66 -30.56
N ALA A 24 -15.62 -8.48 -29.98
CA ALA A 24 -14.95 -8.03 -28.79
C ALA A 24 -15.35 -9.02 -27.68
N THR A 25 -14.53 -10.05 -27.48
CA THR A 25 -14.66 -10.93 -26.33
C THR A 25 -14.36 -10.05 -25.12
N SER A 26 -15.42 -9.63 -24.42
CA SER A 26 -15.31 -8.98 -23.13
C SER A 26 -14.49 -9.89 -22.23
N LEU A 27 -13.27 -9.48 -21.91
CA LEU A 27 -12.52 -10.13 -20.84
C LEU A 27 -13.40 -10.08 -19.58
N PRO A 28 -13.61 -11.20 -18.88
CA PRO A 28 -14.32 -11.15 -17.61
C PRO A 28 -13.55 -10.21 -16.66
N LEU A 29 -14.29 -9.37 -15.94
CA LEU A 29 -13.77 -8.32 -15.04
C LEU A 29 -12.84 -8.87 -13.92
N SER A 30 -12.71 -10.19 -13.81
CA SER A 30 -11.86 -10.93 -12.87
C SER A 30 -10.38 -11.01 -13.26
N ALA A 31 -9.96 -10.49 -14.42
CA ALA A 31 -8.56 -10.53 -14.86
C ALA A 31 -7.65 -9.43 -14.25
N ILE A 32 -8.15 -8.62 -13.31
CA ILE A 32 -7.37 -7.63 -12.56
C ILE A 32 -7.39 -7.98 -11.06
N ALA A 33 -7.23 -9.26 -10.72
CA ALA A 33 -6.84 -9.62 -9.37
C ALA A 33 -5.32 -9.46 -9.29
N GLN A 34 -4.85 -8.25 -8.92
CA GLN A 34 -3.53 -8.15 -8.30
C GLN A 34 -3.54 -9.14 -7.15
N ASN A 35 -2.58 -10.08 -7.11
CA ASN A 35 -2.53 -11.12 -6.09
C ASN A 35 -2.48 -10.44 -4.72
N PRO A 36 -3.57 -10.44 -3.92
CA PRO A 36 -3.60 -9.73 -2.65
C PRO A 36 -2.67 -10.37 -1.61
N GLU A 37 -2.08 -11.52 -1.92
CA GLU A 37 -1.21 -12.28 -1.03
C GLU A 37 0.22 -11.71 -0.88
N ASN A 38 0.56 -10.61 -1.54
CA ASN A 38 1.87 -9.96 -1.38
C ASN A 38 1.77 -8.47 -1.04
N LEU A 39 0.69 -8.07 -0.37
CA LEU A 39 0.62 -6.71 0.17
C LEU A 39 1.50 -6.65 1.41
N ARG A 40 2.61 -5.92 1.34
CA ARG A 40 3.43 -5.60 2.52
C ARG A 40 3.20 -4.16 2.92
N VAL A 41 2.91 -3.98 4.20
CA VAL A 41 2.72 -2.65 4.80
C VAL A 41 3.97 -2.31 5.59
N PHE A 42 4.64 -1.24 5.18
CA PHE A 42 5.77 -0.69 5.90
C PHE A 42 5.35 0.59 6.59
N CYS A 43 5.96 0.89 7.74
CA CYS A 43 5.73 2.11 8.46
C CYS A 43 7.04 2.72 8.92
N ASN A 44 7.14 4.04 8.88
CA ASN A 44 8.23 4.79 9.48
C ASN A 44 7.80 5.30 10.85
N VAL A 45 8.73 5.27 11.81
CA VAL A 45 8.53 5.90 13.11
C VAL A 45 8.66 7.41 12.94
N GLN A 46 7.69 8.15 13.48
CA GLN A 46 7.61 9.61 13.35
C GLN A 46 6.98 10.27 14.58
N ASP A 47 7.07 11.60 14.61
CA ASP A 47 6.43 12.47 15.59
C ASP A 47 6.87 12.28 17.06
N LEU A 48 7.95 11.53 17.31
CA LEU A 48 8.58 11.49 18.63
C LEU A 48 9.20 12.86 18.95
N GLN A 49 8.71 13.51 20.01
CA GLN A 49 9.26 14.79 20.50
C GLN A 49 10.49 14.58 21.40
N SER A 50 10.54 13.42 22.08
CA SER A 50 11.65 13.02 22.96
C SER A 50 11.56 11.52 23.24
N GLY A 51 12.69 10.88 23.52
CA GLY A 51 12.76 9.46 23.83
C GLY A 51 12.62 8.58 22.59
N GLN A 52 12.32 7.29 22.82
CA GLN A 52 12.18 6.25 21.80
C GLN A 52 10.77 5.66 21.83
N LEU A 53 10.29 5.19 20.68
CA LEU A 53 9.10 4.38 20.59
C LEU A 53 9.39 2.99 21.15
N ALA A 54 8.74 2.66 22.27
CA ALA A 54 8.94 1.38 22.93
C ALA A 54 8.34 0.23 22.12
N VAL A 55 9.17 -0.78 21.83
CA VAL A 55 8.75 -2.09 21.30
C VAL A 55 8.55 -3.04 22.46
N ARG A 56 7.36 -3.66 22.53
CA ARG A 56 6.92 -4.49 23.66
C ARG A 56 6.63 -5.91 23.22
N PHE A 57 6.75 -6.87 24.15
CA PHE A 57 6.37 -8.27 23.86
C PHE A 57 4.86 -8.44 23.68
N GLU A 58 4.07 -7.62 24.37
CA GLU A 58 2.62 -7.62 24.36
C GLU A 58 2.11 -6.17 24.46
N PRO A 59 0.88 -5.88 24.01
CA PRO A 59 0.21 -4.59 24.26
C PRO A 59 0.29 -4.19 25.74
N ASP A 60 0.71 -2.95 26.02
CA ASP A 60 0.89 -2.42 27.38
C ASP A 60 1.90 -3.19 28.28
N GLY A 61 2.59 -4.21 27.75
CA GLY A 61 3.56 -5.05 28.47
C GLY A 61 4.94 -4.42 28.63
N GLU A 62 5.95 -5.20 29.03
CA GLU A 62 7.32 -4.69 29.18
C GLU A 62 7.97 -4.35 27.82
N ALA A 63 8.70 -3.23 27.78
CA ALA A 63 9.46 -2.82 26.61
C ALA A 63 10.83 -3.53 26.58
N PHE A 64 11.23 -4.06 25.43
CA PHE A 64 12.50 -4.75 25.26
C PHE A 64 13.45 -4.08 24.25
N ALA A 65 12.92 -3.17 23.43
CA ALA A 65 13.68 -2.37 22.48
C ALA A 65 13.04 -0.99 22.32
N GLY A 66 13.79 -0.05 21.74
CA GLY A 66 13.31 1.28 21.40
C GLY A 66 13.62 1.58 19.94
N LEU A 67 12.70 2.26 19.27
CA LEU A 67 12.85 2.76 17.90
C LEU A 67 12.95 4.28 17.92
N ASP A 68 13.80 4.82 17.08
CA ASP A 68 14.01 6.25 16.88
C ASP A 68 13.22 6.77 15.67
N ASN A 69 13.02 8.09 15.59
CA ASN A 69 12.39 8.70 14.40
C ASN A 69 13.19 8.36 13.14
N GLY A 70 12.49 7.86 12.11
CA GLY A 70 13.09 7.43 10.86
C GLY A 70 13.35 5.93 10.75
N ASP A 71 13.27 5.16 11.86
CA ASP A 71 13.32 3.70 11.80
C ASP A 71 12.11 3.16 11.03
N VAL A 72 12.29 2.03 10.34
CA VAL A 72 11.29 1.40 9.46
C VAL A 72 10.89 0.04 10.02
N VAL A 73 9.59 -0.20 10.07
CA VAL A 73 9.00 -1.46 10.51
C VAL A 73 8.04 -2.02 9.45
N GLU A 74 7.91 -3.33 9.40
CA GLU A 74 6.91 -4.05 8.61
C GLU A 74 5.75 -4.45 9.53
N VAL A 75 4.51 -4.13 9.16
CA VAL A 75 3.31 -4.64 9.86
C VAL A 75 3.08 -6.08 9.41
N ILE A 76 3.15 -7.01 10.35
CA ILE A 76 3.04 -8.44 10.08
C ILE A 76 1.66 -9.02 10.41
N ASP A 77 0.83 -8.26 11.13
CA ASP A 77 -0.58 -8.58 11.37
C ASP A 77 -1.47 -7.58 10.62
N LEU A 78 -1.98 -8.00 9.47
CA LEU A 78 -2.88 -7.20 8.63
C LEU A 78 -4.36 -7.38 9.00
N ASP A 79 -4.69 -8.31 9.90
CA ASP A 79 -6.06 -8.48 10.41
C ASP A 79 -6.37 -7.44 11.49
N THR A 80 -5.34 -6.79 12.03
CA THR A 80 -5.46 -5.67 12.97
C THR A 80 -6.11 -4.46 12.28
N PRO A 81 -7.18 -3.88 12.88
CA PRO A 81 -7.82 -2.69 12.34
C PRO A 81 -6.84 -1.52 12.17
N TYR A 82 -7.03 -0.72 11.12
CA TYR A 82 -6.19 0.45 10.85
C TYR A 82 -6.22 1.50 12.00
N ASP A 83 -7.26 1.50 12.83
CA ASP A 83 -7.39 2.38 14.00
C ASP A 83 -6.98 1.72 15.33
N ALA A 84 -6.41 0.52 15.29
CA ALA A 84 -5.91 -0.14 16.49
C ALA A 84 -4.75 0.63 17.09
N VAL A 85 -4.72 0.74 18.42
CA VAL A 85 -3.66 1.44 19.16
C VAL A 85 -2.32 0.70 19.09
N TRP A 86 -2.37 -0.62 18.94
CA TRP A 86 -1.19 -1.50 18.97
C TRP A 86 -1.08 -2.24 17.65
N TYR A 87 0.06 -2.09 16.98
CA TYR A 87 0.39 -2.86 15.77
C TYR A 87 1.46 -3.89 16.09
N HIS A 88 1.27 -5.10 15.58
CA HIS A 88 2.30 -6.14 15.60
C HIS A 88 3.24 -5.94 14.39
N ILE A 89 4.51 -5.71 14.69
CA ILE A 89 5.50 -5.32 13.70
C ILE A 89 6.73 -6.22 13.73
N ARG A 90 7.47 -6.20 12.63
CA ARG A 90 8.86 -6.65 12.53
C ARG A 90 9.74 -5.45 12.22
N ILE A 91 10.87 -5.32 12.92
CA ILE A 91 11.82 -4.22 12.69
C ILE A 91 12.58 -4.49 11.39
N PHE A 92 12.51 -3.57 10.43
CA PHE A 92 13.08 -3.72 9.09
C PHE A 92 14.41 -2.96 8.94
N GLU A 93 14.41 -1.65 9.24
CA GLU A 93 15.60 -0.82 9.27
C GLU A 93 15.62 -0.02 10.57
N SER A 94 16.75 -0.04 11.28
CA SER A 94 16.87 0.63 12.58
C SER A 94 18.22 1.32 12.74
N SER A 95 18.23 2.44 13.44
CA SER A 95 19.45 3.12 13.88
C SER A 95 20.33 2.24 14.78
N ASP A 96 19.71 1.31 15.54
CA ASP A 96 20.38 0.20 16.21
C ASP A 96 20.20 -1.10 15.39
N PRO A 97 21.22 -1.59 14.68
CA PRO A 97 21.10 -2.80 13.87
C PRO A 97 20.96 -4.08 14.71
N SER A 98 21.23 -4.05 16.03
CA SER A 98 21.14 -5.22 16.90
C SER A 98 19.69 -5.67 17.20
N ILE A 99 18.72 -4.82 16.87
CA ILE A 99 17.29 -5.08 17.05
C ILE A 99 16.55 -5.37 15.74
N GLU A 100 17.21 -5.25 14.58
CA GLU A 100 16.61 -5.59 13.29
C GLU A 100 16.15 -7.06 13.23
N GLY A 101 15.03 -7.30 12.56
CA GLY A 101 14.38 -8.60 12.45
C GLY A 101 13.63 -9.08 13.69
N ARG A 102 13.70 -8.34 14.82
CA ARG A 102 12.87 -8.65 16.00
C ARG A 102 11.43 -8.22 15.77
N GLU A 103 10.53 -8.89 16.49
CA GLU A 103 9.08 -8.69 16.39
C GLU A 103 8.53 -8.24 17.73
N GLY A 104 7.45 -7.44 17.68
CA GLY A 104 6.77 -6.97 18.87
C GLY A 104 5.67 -5.96 18.58
N TYR A 105 5.13 -5.38 19.64
CA TYR A 105 4.03 -4.43 19.57
C TYR A 105 4.53 -3.00 19.78
N VAL A 106 4.03 -2.10 18.95
CA VAL A 106 4.31 -0.66 19.03
C VAL A 106 3.00 0.14 19.00
N ASN A 107 3.04 1.35 19.54
CA ASN A 107 1.90 2.24 19.51
C ASN A 107 1.77 2.88 18.11
N SER A 108 0.65 2.63 17.43
CA SER A 108 0.41 3.04 16.05
C SER A 108 0.33 4.56 15.85
N ASN A 109 0.09 5.34 16.91
CA ASN A 109 0.03 6.81 16.82
C ASN A 109 1.36 7.45 16.39
N TYR A 110 2.47 6.71 16.47
CA TYR A 110 3.81 7.17 16.08
C TYR A 110 4.27 6.54 14.76
N LEU A 111 3.36 5.95 13.98
CA LEU A 111 3.67 5.30 12.72
C LEU A 111 3.03 6.04 11.53
N GLY A 112 3.84 6.30 10.51
CA GLY A 112 3.38 6.68 9.17
C GLY A 112 3.50 5.48 8.23
N CYS A 113 2.38 4.92 7.77
CA CYS A 113 2.39 3.66 7.01
C CYS A 113 2.12 3.85 5.50
N TRP A 114 2.77 3.02 4.68
CA TRP A 114 2.54 2.89 3.24
C TRP A 114 2.55 1.42 2.82
N ALA A 115 1.81 1.10 1.77
CA ALA A 115 1.85 -0.22 1.15
C ALA A 115 2.92 -0.23 0.04
N ASN A 116 3.63 -1.35 -0.09
CA ASN A 116 4.42 -1.69 -1.27
C ASN A 116 3.72 -2.80 -2.04
N ASP A 117 3.45 -2.56 -3.32
CA ASP A 117 2.83 -3.45 -4.30
C ASP A 117 3.83 -4.16 -5.24
#